data_AF-A0A5C6MVW7-F1
#
_entry.id   AF-A0A5C6MVW7-F1
#
_cell.length_a   1.000
_cell.length_b   1.000
_cell.length_c   1.000
_cell.angle_alpha   90.00
_cell.angle_beta   90.00
_cell.angle_gamma   90.00
#
_symmetry.space_group_name_H-M   'P 1'
#
loop_
_entity.id
_entity.type
_entity.pdbx_description
1 polymer ?
#
loop_
_entity_poly.entity_id
_entity_poly.type
_entity_poly.pdbx_seq_one_letter_code
_entity_poly.pdbx_strand_id
1 'polypeptide(L)'
;MRISTSKSESMVLAWKKVECLLRVGEEVLPQVEEFKYLGILLTSEGRMEREIDRRIGAASAVMRALNRSVVVKKELSRKAKLSIYRLIYVPVLTYGHQRWVMTERTRSRIQAAEMSFLRRVAGLSLRDRVRSSDIREGLGVEPLLLHIERSQFGWLGHLARMPSGRLPLEVFRTCPTGRRPRGRPRTRWRDYISRLAWERLGVPPEEPDGSGRGEGCLGIPPEAAAPMTRIRISGRK
;
A
#
# COMPACT_ATOMS: atom_id res chain seq x y z
N MET A 1 16.62 -20.40 20.93
CA MET A 1 15.98 -20.59 19.61
C MET A 1 16.99 -21.29 18.69
N ARG A 2 16.66 -22.43 18.07
CA ARG A 2 17.54 -23.15 17.13
C ARG A 2 17.14 -22.75 15.70
N ILE A 3 18.06 -22.17 14.92
CA ILE A 3 17.80 -21.71 13.56
C ILE A 3 18.23 -22.80 12.57
N SER A 4 17.36 -23.14 11.61
CA SER A 4 17.67 -24.08 10.53
C SER A 4 18.31 -23.34 9.38
N THR A 5 19.59 -23.53 9.16
CA THR A 5 20.38 -22.89 8.09
C THR A 5 19.86 -23.24 6.70
N SER A 6 19.47 -24.49 6.47
CA SER A 6 18.88 -24.97 5.21
C SER A 6 17.53 -24.35 4.84
N LYS A 7 16.86 -23.67 5.78
CA LYS A 7 15.55 -23.02 5.58
C LYS A 7 15.62 -21.51 5.79
N SER A 8 16.81 -20.97 6.03
CA SER A 8 17.01 -19.56 6.36
C SER A 8 17.81 -18.89 5.26
N GLU A 9 17.33 -17.74 4.82
CA GLU A 9 18.00 -16.87 3.88
C GLU A 9 18.21 -15.52 4.55
N SER A 10 19.26 -14.80 4.14
CA SER A 10 19.53 -13.44 4.60
C SER A 10 19.23 -12.43 3.49
N MET A 11 18.83 -11.23 3.86
CA MET A 11 18.61 -10.14 2.91
C MET A 11 19.13 -8.85 3.51
N VAL A 12 19.92 -8.11 2.74
CA VAL A 12 20.45 -6.80 3.12
C VAL A 12 19.63 -5.72 2.44
N LEU A 13 19.05 -4.81 3.25
CA LEU A 13 18.33 -3.65 2.74
C LEU A 13 19.29 -2.47 2.56
N ALA A 14 19.69 -2.20 1.32
CA ALA A 14 20.66 -1.15 1.02
C ALA A 14 20.40 -0.49 -0.34
N TRP A 15 20.86 0.75 -0.48
CA TRP A 15 20.78 1.49 -1.75
C TRP A 15 21.80 1.00 -2.79
N LYS A 16 22.93 0.51 -2.31
CA LYS A 16 23.97 -0.16 -3.12
C LYS A 16 23.99 -1.62 -2.71
N LYS A 17 24.36 -2.51 -3.64
CA LYS A 17 24.56 -3.91 -3.31
C LYS A 17 25.68 -4.02 -2.29
N VAL A 18 25.35 -4.58 -1.13
CA VAL A 18 26.29 -4.85 -0.04
C VAL A 18 26.23 -6.33 0.23
N GLU A 19 27.39 -6.97 0.22
CA GLU A 19 27.52 -8.35 0.66
C GLU A 19 27.68 -8.37 2.18
N CYS A 20 26.84 -9.15 2.84
CA CYS A 20 26.87 -9.35 4.28
C CYS A 20 26.92 -10.85 4.56
N LEU A 21 28.05 -11.32 5.08
CA LEU A 21 28.25 -12.71 5.43
C LEU A 21 27.60 -12.99 6.80
N LEU A 22 26.32 -13.35 6.77
CA LEU A 22 25.59 -13.80 7.96
C LEU A 22 25.85 -15.29 8.21
N ARG A 23 26.36 -15.61 9.40
CA ARG A 23 26.67 -16.98 9.82
C ARG A 23 25.76 -17.42 10.95
N VAL A 24 25.35 -18.69 10.92
CA VAL A 24 24.63 -19.36 12.01
C VAL A 24 25.43 -20.62 12.35
N GLY A 25 26.18 -20.57 13.44
CA GLY A 25 27.21 -21.59 13.73
C GLY A 25 28.35 -21.49 12.71
N GLU A 26 28.68 -22.60 12.06
CA GLU A 26 29.74 -22.68 11.03
C GLU A 26 29.22 -22.42 9.60
N GLU A 27 27.90 -22.40 9.41
CA GLU A 27 27.29 -22.28 8.09
C GLU A 27 26.96 -20.81 7.75
N VAL A 28 27.20 -20.45 6.48
CA VAL A 28 26.86 -19.13 5.93
C VAL A 28 25.45 -19.19 5.32
N LEU A 29 24.59 -18.25 5.71
CA LEU A 29 23.26 -18.14 5.12
C LEU A 29 23.34 -17.53 3.72
N PRO A 30 22.62 -18.09 2.72
CA PRO A 30 22.56 -17.49 1.39
C PRO A 30 21.94 -16.10 1.47
N GLN A 31 22.55 -15.13 0.78
CA GLN A 31 22.02 -13.78 0.67
C GLN A 31 21.15 -13.65 -0.59
N VAL A 32 19.89 -13.28 -0.41
CA VAL A 32 18.91 -13.13 -1.50
C VAL A 32 18.54 -11.67 -1.75
N GLU A 33 18.17 -11.36 -2.99
CA GLU A 33 17.70 -10.02 -3.39
C GLU A 33 16.19 -9.88 -3.26
N GLU A 34 15.46 -11.00 -3.28
CA GLU A 34 14.01 -11.02 -3.13
C GLU A 34 13.61 -12.09 -2.12
N PHE A 35 12.70 -11.75 -1.22
CA PHE A 35 12.24 -12.66 -0.19
C PHE A 35 10.73 -12.54 -0.01
N LYS A 36 10.03 -13.67 0.02
CA LYS A 36 8.58 -13.69 0.24
C LYS A 36 8.29 -13.95 1.72
N TYR A 37 7.81 -12.92 2.41
CA TYR A 37 7.44 -12.99 3.81
C TYR A 37 5.96 -12.70 4.02
N LEU A 38 5.24 -13.62 4.69
CA LEU A 38 3.79 -13.51 4.93
C LEU A 38 2.99 -13.17 3.67
N GLY A 39 3.39 -13.79 2.54
CA GLY A 39 2.75 -13.57 1.26
C GLY A 39 3.16 -12.28 0.52
N ILE A 40 3.98 -11.40 1.12
CA ILE A 40 4.45 -10.14 0.53
C ILE A 40 5.87 -10.31 0.00
N LEU A 41 6.13 -9.86 -1.22
CA LEU A 41 7.48 -9.81 -1.79
C LEU A 41 8.23 -8.59 -1.24
N LEU A 42 9.37 -8.84 -0.61
CA LEU A 42 10.34 -7.85 -0.18
C LEU A 42 11.52 -7.88 -1.15
N THR A 43 12.08 -6.72 -1.45
CA THR A 43 13.28 -6.59 -2.29
C THR A 43 14.40 -5.95 -1.48
N SER A 44 15.65 -6.32 -1.75
CA SER A 44 16.85 -5.73 -1.12
C SER A 44 16.94 -4.21 -1.31
N GLU A 45 16.40 -3.69 -2.42
CA GLU A 45 16.31 -2.25 -2.67
C GLU A 45 15.21 -1.53 -1.86
N GLY A 46 14.32 -2.26 -1.18
CA GLY A 46 13.16 -1.71 -0.49
C GLY A 46 12.08 -1.15 -1.44
N ARG A 47 12.06 -1.59 -2.70
CA ARG A 47 11.05 -1.19 -3.69
C ARG A 47 9.80 -2.03 -3.55
N MET A 48 8.63 -1.38 -3.66
CA MET A 48 7.32 -2.03 -3.55
C MET A 48 6.66 -2.27 -4.91
N GLU A 49 7.22 -1.71 -5.98
CA GLU A 49 6.67 -1.79 -7.33
C GLU A 49 6.51 -3.24 -7.79
N ARG A 50 7.50 -4.11 -7.53
CA ARG A 50 7.39 -5.54 -7.89
C ARG A 50 6.27 -6.25 -7.14
N GLU A 51 6.05 -5.92 -5.87
CA GLU A 51 4.94 -6.48 -5.10
C GLU A 51 3.58 -5.96 -5.60
N ILE A 52 3.46 -4.66 -5.89
CA ILE A 52 2.24 -4.09 -6.46
C ILE A 52 1.92 -4.75 -7.80
N ASP A 53 2.93 -4.98 -8.64
CA ASP A 53 2.79 -5.63 -9.94
C ASP A 53 2.33 -7.07 -9.80
N ARG A 54 2.86 -7.78 -8.80
CA ARG A 54 2.43 -9.13 -8.42
C ARG A 54 0.95 -9.15 -8.01
N ARG A 55 0.48 -8.15 -7.25
CA ARG A 55 -0.93 -8.03 -6.85
C ARG A 55 -1.86 -7.69 -8.01
N ILE A 56 -1.45 -6.78 -8.88
CA ILE A 56 -2.19 -6.48 -10.12
C ILE A 56 -2.26 -7.74 -10.99
N GLY A 57 -1.17 -8.50 -11.11
CA GLY A 57 -1.13 -9.77 -11.84
C GLY A 57 -2.08 -10.80 -11.26
N ALA A 58 -2.10 -10.95 -9.92
CA ALA A 58 -3.00 -11.87 -9.22
C ALA A 58 -4.48 -11.46 -9.39
N ALA A 59 -4.81 -10.17 -9.23
CA ALA A 59 -6.14 -9.65 -9.48
C ALA A 59 -6.56 -9.86 -10.95
N SER A 60 -5.63 -9.66 -11.89
CA SER A 60 -5.85 -9.93 -13.31
C SER A 60 -6.13 -11.41 -13.59
N ALA A 61 -5.49 -12.33 -12.86
CA ALA A 61 -5.75 -13.75 -12.97
C ALA A 61 -7.16 -14.10 -12.46
N VAL A 62 -7.56 -13.56 -11.32
CA VAL A 62 -8.93 -13.67 -10.79
C VAL A 62 -9.95 -13.16 -11.82
N MET A 63 -9.69 -11.99 -12.39
CA MET A 63 -10.54 -11.41 -13.41
C MET A 63 -10.70 -12.34 -14.62
N ARG A 64 -9.60 -12.87 -15.16
CA ARG A 64 -9.65 -13.81 -16.29
C ARG A 64 -10.45 -15.07 -15.98
N ALA A 65 -10.23 -15.66 -14.80
CA ALA A 65 -10.93 -16.87 -14.37
C ALA A 65 -12.44 -16.65 -14.24
N LEU A 66 -12.86 -15.49 -13.71
CA LEU A 66 -14.26 -15.17 -13.47
C LEU A 66 -14.96 -14.50 -14.66
N ASN A 67 -14.23 -14.11 -15.71
CA ASN A 67 -14.76 -13.25 -16.76
C ASN A 67 -15.98 -13.87 -17.45
N ARG A 68 -15.86 -15.12 -17.93
CA ARG A 68 -16.91 -15.81 -18.70
C ARG A 68 -18.05 -16.32 -17.81
N SER A 69 -17.73 -16.88 -16.65
CA SER A 69 -18.70 -17.51 -15.76
C SER A 69 -19.48 -16.52 -14.91
N VAL A 70 -18.88 -15.39 -14.55
CA VAL A 70 -19.46 -14.43 -13.62
C VAL A 70 -19.61 -13.04 -14.22
N VAL A 71 -18.50 -12.42 -14.64
CA VAL A 71 -18.48 -10.96 -14.84
C VAL A 71 -19.33 -10.54 -16.03
N VAL A 72 -19.24 -11.26 -17.15
CA VAL A 72 -20.00 -10.94 -18.37
C VAL A 72 -21.34 -11.69 -18.48
N LYS A 73 -21.60 -12.65 -17.59
CA LYS A 73 -22.81 -13.48 -17.58
C LYS A 73 -24.05 -12.62 -17.33
N LYS A 74 -25.04 -12.62 -18.23
CA LYS A 74 -26.19 -11.70 -18.19
C LYS A 74 -27.22 -12.09 -17.12
N GLU A 75 -27.26 -13.38 -16.81
CA GLU A 75 -28.17 -14.03 -15.86
C GLU A 75 -27.82 -13.68 -14.41
N LEU A 76 -26.57 -13.24 -14.15
CA LEU A 76 -26.15 -12.78 -12.84
C LEU A 76 -26.46 -11.30 -12.64
N SER A 77 -27.07 -10.99 -11.50
CA SER A 77 -27.35 -9.62 -11.12
C SER A 77 -26.06 -8.81 -10.93
N ARG A 78 -26.14 -7.49 -11.20
CA ARG A 78 -25.03 -6.56 -10.93
C ARG A 78 -24.59 -6.64 -9.46
N LYS A 79 -25.53 -6.78 -8.53
CA LYS A 79 -25.27 -6.93 -7.09
C LYS A 79 -24.40 -8.15 -6.77
N ALA A 80 -24.67 -9.30 -7.38
CA ALA A 80 -23.86 -10.51 -7.20
C ALA A 80 -22.42 -10.32 -7.74
N LYS A 81 -22.29 -9.76 -8.95
CA LYS A 81 -20.98 -9.46 -9.55
C LYS A 81 -20.15 -8.49 -8.71
N LEU A 82 -20.80 -7.44 -8.17
CA LEU A 82 -20.17 -6.47 -7.29
C LEU A 82 -19.82 -7.06 -5.92
N SER A 83 -20.58 -8.05 -5.44
CA SER A 83 -20.21 -8.78 -4.22
C SER A 83 -18.92 -9.57 -4.41
N ILE A 84 -18.76 -10.23 -5.56
CA ILE A 84 -17.53 -10.93 -5.94
C ILE A 84 -16.35 -9.95 -6.10
N TYR A 85 -16.59 -8.78 -6.70
CA TYR A 85 -15.60 -7.71 -6.76
C TYR A 85 -15.10 -7.32 -5.35
N ARG A 86 -16.02 -7.07 -4.41
CA ARG A 86 -15.69 -6.65 -3.04
C ARG A 86 -15.02 -7.76 -2.22
N LEU A 87 -15.48 -9.00 -2.35
CA LEU A 87 -15.03 -10.12 -1.50
C LEU A 87 -13.79 -10.84 -2.01
N ILE A 88 -13.55 -10.84 -3.33
CA ILE A 88 -12.45 -11.59 -3.94
C ILE A 88 -11.46 -10.64 -4.62
N TYR A 89 -11.93 -9.82 -5.55
CA TYR A 89 -11.05 -9.03 -6.39
C TYR A 89 -10.30 -7.95 -5.59
N VAL A 90 -11.02 -7.15 -4.79
CA VAL A 90 -10.45 -6.07 -3.99
C VAL A 90 -9.40 -6.60 -3.00
N PRO A 91 -9.66 -7.61 -2.15
CA PRO A 91 -8.66 -8.13 -1.22
C PRO A 91 -7.41 -8.70 -1.90
N VAL A 92 -7.56 -9.36 -3.06
CA VAL A 92 -6.41 -9.87 -3.83
C VAL A 92 -5.55 -8.72 -4.35
N LEU A 93 -6.18 -7.66 -4.87
CA LEU A 93 -5.49 -6.50 -5.41
C LEU A 93 -4.85 -5.65 -4.32
N THR A 94 -5.50 -5.47 -3.17
CA THR A 94 -5.06 -4.55 -2.12
C THR A 94 -4.26 -5.22 -1.01
N TYR A 95 -3.95 -6.50 -1.06
CA TYR A 95 -3.21 -7.13 0.04
C TYR A 95 -1.86 -6.40 0.35
N GLY A 96 -1.70 -5.93 1.58
CA GLY A 96 -0.50 -5.22 2.06
C GLY A 96 -0.45 -3.72 1.76
N HIS A 97 -1.53 -3.13 1.22
CA HIS A 97 -1.58 -1.73 0.79
C HIS A 97 -1.37 -0.68 1.89
N GLN A 98 -1.55 -1.05 3.17
CA GLN A 98 -1.34 -0.14 4.30
C GLN A 98 0.08 0.46 4.34
N ARG A 99 1.06 -0.27 3.78
CA ARG A 99 2.47 0.14 3.74
C ARG A 99 2.90 0.76 2.42
N TRP A 100 2.02 0.80 1.42
CA TRP A 100 2.36 1.30 0.10
C TRP A 100 2.59 2.81 0.09
N VAL A 101 3.56 3.25 -0.69
CA VAL A 101 3.76 4.66 -1.04
C VAL A 101 3.09 4.88 -2.40
N MET A 102 2.02 5.66 -2.41
CA MET A 102 1.18 5.82 -3.61
C MET A 102 1.74 6.92 -4.52
N THR A 103 2.64 6.54 -5.42
CA THR A 103 3.07 7.39 -6.54
C THR A 103 1.96 7.53 -7.59
N GLU A 104 1.99 8.58 -8.41
CA GLU A 104 1.01 8.75 -9.50
C GLU A 104 0.98 7.55 -10.45
N ARG A 105 2.15 6.98 -10.78
CA ARG A 105 2.23 5.74 -11.58
C ARG A 105 1.49 4.58 -10.90
N THR A 106 1.66 4.42 -9.59
CA THR A 106 0.99 3.36 -8.82
C THR A 106 -0.53 3.58 -8.76
N ARG A 107 -0.97 4.81 -8.50
CA ARG A 107 -2.38 5.21 -8.50
C ARG A 107 -3.05 4.87 -9.83
N SER A 108 -2.45 5.28 -10.94
CA SER A 108 -2.96 5.01 -12.29
C SER A 108 -3.08 3.52 -12.59
N ARG A 109 -2.10 2.71 -12.17
CA ARG A 109 -2.12 1.25 -12.38
C ARG A 109 -3.20 0.55 -11.56
N ILE A 110 -3.41 0.95 -10.31
CA ILE A 110 -4.47 0.42 -9.44
C ILE A 110 -5.84 0.82 -9.99
N GLN A 111 -6.01 2.06 -10.42
CA GLN A 111 -7.23 2.52 -11.08
C GLN A 111 -7.49 1.75 -12.38
N ALA A 112 -6.46 1.48 -13.20
CA ALA A 112 -6.61 0.68 -14.40
C ALA A 112 -7.07 -0.75 -14.09
N ALA A 113 -6.50 -1.37 -13.04
CA ALA A 113 -6.92 -2.69 -12.58
C ALA A 113 -8.39 -2.69 -12.11
N GLU A 114 -8.77 -1.77 -11.21
CA GLU A 114 -10.16 -1.57 -10.76
C GLU A 114 -11.12 -1.42 -11.95
N MET A 115 -10.82 -0.47 -12.86
CA MET A 115 -11.69 -0.17 -13.98
C MET A 115 -11.77 -1.32 -14.99
N SER A 116 -10.76 -2.18 -15.07
CA SER A 116 -10.81 -3.38 -15.90
C SER A 116 -11.90 -4.36 -15.45
N PHE A 117 -12.19 -4.42 -14.15
CA PHE A 117 -13.27 -5.23 -13.60
C PHE A 117 -14.62 -4.50 -13.76
N LEU A 118 -14.70 -3.25 -13.29
CA LEU A 118 -15.94 -2.48 -13.24
C LEU A 118 -16.54 -2.23 -14.63
N ARG A 119 -15.72 -1.93 -15.66
CA ARG A 119 -16.21 -1.77 -17.04
C ARG A 119 -16.92 -3.02 -17.54
N ARG A 120 -16.36 -4.21 -17.28
CA ARG A 120 -16.96 -5.47 -17.73
C ARG A 120 -18.25 -5.79 -16.97
N VAL A 121 -18.34 -5.46 -15.69
CA VAL A 121 -19.60 -5.55 -14.92
C VAL A 121 -20.67 -4.62 -15.50
N ALA A 122 -20.28 -3.41 -15.89
CA ALA A 122 -21.18 -2.44 -16.52
C ALA A 122 -21.55 -2.80 -17.98
N GLY A 123 -20.90 -3.80 -18.59
CA GLY A 123 -21.09 -4.14 -20.00
C GLY A 123 -20.46 -3.12 -20.95
N LEU A 124 -19.50 -2.32 -20.48
CA LEU A 124 -18.85 -1.26 -21.24
C LEU A 124 -17.48 -1.71 -21.74
N SER A 125 -17.14 -1.23 -22.92
CA SER A 125 -15.83 -1.31 -23.55
C SER A 125 -15.04 -0.02 -23.34
N LEU A 126 -13.79 0.01 -23.82
CA LEU A 126 -13.01 1.24 -23.89
C LEU A 126 -13.48 2.18 -25.01
N ARG A 127 -14.19 1.66 -26.02
CA ARG A 127 -14.68 2.44 -27.17
C ARG A 127 -15.82 3.36 -26.80
N ASP A 128 -16.57 3.02 -25.74
CA ASP A 128 -17.70 3.81 -25.26
C ASP A 128 -17.27 5.14 -24.61
N ARG A 129 -15.97 5.31 -24.33
CA ARG A 129 -15.36 6.55 -23.78
C ARG A 129 -16.04 7.11 -22.52
N VAL A 130 -16.81 6.29 -21.81
CA VAL A 130 -17.45 6.67 -20.52
C VAL A 130 -16.38 6.91 -19.46
N ARG A 131 -16.52 7.99 -18.70
CA ARG A 131 -15.57 8.37 -17.65
C ARG A 131 -15.61 7.34 -16.52
N SER A 132 -14.45 7.13 -15.89
CA SER A 132 -14.33 6.20 -14.77
C SER A 132 -15.13 6.65 -13.53
N SER A 133 -15.39 7.95 -13.36
CA SER A 133 -16.30 8.48 -12.33
C SER A 133 -17.72 7.97 -12.53
N ASP A 134 -18.23 8.09 -13.75
CA ASP A 134 -19.64 7.84 -14.08
C ASP A 134 -19.94 6.33 -13.99
N ILE A 135 -18.96 5.48 -14.36
CA ILE A 135 -19.06 4.03 -14.18
C ILE A 135 -19.14 3.65 -12.70
N ARG A 136 -18.32 4.28 -11.86
CA ARG A 136 -18.32 4.03 -10.41
C ARG A 136 -19.64 4.47 -9.78
N GLU A 137 -20.13 5.65 -10.16
CA GLU A 137 -21.43 6.18 -9.74
C GLU A 137 -22.58 5.25 -10.16
N GLY A 138 -22.64 4.88 -11.44
CA GLY A 138 -23.67 3.98 -11.98
C GLY A 138 -23.64 2.56 -11.38
N LEU A 139 -22.52 2.14 -10.79
CA LEU A 139 -22.40 0.87 -10.06
C LEU A 139 -22.53 1.01 -8.55
N GLY A 140 -22.62 2.23 -8.00
CA GLY A 140 -22.61 2.48 -6.56
C GLY A 140 -21.32 1.98 -5.89
N VAL A 141 -20.17 2.16 -6.55
CA VAL A 141 -18.85 1.72 -6.08
C VAL A 141 -17.99 2.94 -5.79
N GLU A 142 -17.48 3.04 -4.57
CA GLU A 142 -16.50 4.07 -4.21
C GLU A 142 -15.13 3.79 -4.86
N PRO A 143 -14.37 4.83 -5.27
CA PRO A 143 -13.01 4.66 -5.78
C PRO A 143 -12.13 3.81 -4.86
N LEU A 144 -11.49 2.78 -5.41
CA LEU A 144 -10.61 1.88 -4.66
C LEU A 144 -9.46 2.60 -3.94
N LEU A 145 -8.97 3.72 -4.50
CA LEU A 145 -7.94 4.53 -3.87
C LEU A 145 -8.41 5.09 -2.50
N LEU A 146 -9.69 5.46 -2.34
CA LEU A 146 -10.21 5.93 -1.06
C LEU A 146 -10.28 4.80 -0.01
N HIS A 147 -10.54 3.57 -0.44
CA HIS A 147 -10.44 2.40 0.44
C HIS A 147 -8.99 2.17 0.90
N ILE A 148 -8.02 2.32 -0.01
CA ILE A 148 -6.59 2.20 0.31
C ILE A 148 -6.18 3.27 1.33
N GLU A 149 -6.51 4.54 1.06
CA GLU A 149 -6.15 5.66 1.93
C GLU A 149 -6.77 5.51 3.34
N ARG A 150 -8.05 5.12 3.45
CA ARG A 150 -8.69 4.86 4.75
C ARG A 150 -7.96 3.78 5.55
N SER A 151 -7.53 2.71 4.89
CA SER A 151 -6.81 1.63 5.57
C SER A 151 -5.39 2.04 5.97
N GLN A 152 -4.73 2.90 5.18
CA GLN A 152 -3.43 3.48 5.54
C GLN A 152 -3.55 4.39 6.77
N PHE A 153 -4.60 5.20 6.84
CA PHE A 153 -4.90 5.98 8.03
C PHE A 153 -5.29 5.12 9.23
N GLY A 154 -6.05 4.03 9.01
CA GLY A 154 -6.35 3.06 10.06
C GLY A 154 -5.08 2.45 10.65
N TRP A 155 -4.11 2.12 9.79
CA TRP A 155 -2.79 1.65 10.21
C TRP A 155 -2.00 2.72 10.97
N LEU A 156 -1.99 3.96 10.48
CA LEU A 156 -1.36 5.09 11.18
C LEU A 156 -1.96 5.28 12.58
N GLY A 157 -3.28 5.26 12.70
CA GLY A 157 -3.96 5.34 13.99
C GLY A 157 -3.63 4.15 14.90
N HIS A 158 -3.45 2.95 14.34
CA HIS A 158 -3.00 1.79 15.11
C HIS A 158 -1.58 1.97 15.64
N LEU A 159 -0.65 2.54 14.86
CA LEU A 159 0.68 2.90 15.33
C LEU A 159 0.61 3.93 16.46
N ALA A 160 -0.20 4.98 16.30
CA ALA A 160 -0.34 6.04 17.30
C ALA A 160 -0.88 5.56 18.65
N ARG A 161 -1.77 4.54 18.64
CA ARG A 161 -2.33 3.92 19.86
C ARG A 161 -1.45 2.81 20.45
N MET A 162 -0.38 2.41 19.77
CA MET A 162 0.46 1.30 20.21
C MET A 162 1.31 1.73 21.43
N PRO A 163 1.47 0.88 22.47
CA PRO A 163 2.35 1.22 23.58
C PRO A 163 3.82 1.29 23.13
N SER A 164 4.61 2.08 23.83
CA SER A 164 6.06 2.15 23.67
C SER A 164 6.73 0.78 23.84
N GLY A 165 7.88 0.58 23.19
CA GLY A 165 8.61 -0.69 23.20
C GLY A 165 8.13 -1.71 22.16
N ARG A 166 7.03 -1.44 21.46
CA ARG A 166 6.58 -2.27 20.33
C ARG A 166 7.37 -1.92 19.07
N LEU A 167 8.05 -2.91 18.50
CA LEU A 167 8.92 -2.74 17.32
C LEU A 167 8.30 -1.93 16.17
N PRO A 168 7.02 -2.11 15.76
CA PRO A 168 6.46 -1.30 14.67
C PRO A 168 6.44 0.20 14.96
N LEU A 169 6.13 0.58 16.20
CA LEU A 169 6.12 1.97 16.63
C LEU A 169 7.54 2.53 16.73
N GLU A 170 8.46 1.75 17.32
CA GLU A 170 9.87 2.16 17.43
C GLU A 170 10.49 2.37 16.05
N VAL A 171 10.30 1.43 15.12
CA VAL A 171 10.77 1.55 13.72
C VAL A 171 10.15 2.76 13.01
N PHE A 172 8.87 3.04 13.26
CA PHE A 172 8.19 4.20 12.67
C PHE A 172 8.77 5.54 13.16
N ARG A 173 9.05 5.62 14.47
CA ARG A 173 9.65 6.80 15.12
C ARG A 173 11.14 6.96 14.79
N THR A 174 11.83 5.86 14.51
CA THR A 174 13.27 5.87 14.22
C THR A 174 13.58 6.79 13.04
N CYS A 175 14.63 7.59 13.20
CA CYS A 175 15.25 8.39 12.16
C CYS A 175 16.65 7.80 11.90
N PRO A 176 16.84 7.03 10.81
CA PRO A 176 18.14 6.45 10.49
C PRO A 176 19.20 7.54 10.35
N THR A 177 20.37 7.31 10.94
CA THR A 177 21.52 8.20 10.82
C THR A 177 21.97 8.31 9.36
N GLY A 178 22.17 9.53 8.87
CA GLY A 178 22.64 9.80 7.51
C GLY A 178 21.87 10.92 6.82
N ARG A 179 22.40 11.40 5.69
CA ARG A 179 21.75 12.42 4.87
C ARG A 179 21.02 11.78 3.69
N ARG A 180 19.87 12.36 3.32
CA ARG A 180 19.18 11.95 2.08
C ARG A 180 20.00 12.39 0.87
N PRO A 181 20.04 11.59 -0.21
CA PRO A 181 20.65 12.02 -1.46
C PRO A 181 20.04 13.34 -1.97
N ARG A 182 20.88 14.20 -2.56
CA ARG A 182 20.42 15.42 -3.23
C ARG A 182 19.59 15.06 -4.47
N GLY A 183 18.68 15.96 -4.86
CA GLY A 183 17.82 15.80 -6.03
C GLY A 183 16.44 15.23 -5.67
N ARG A 184 16.06 14.10 -6.31
CA ARG A 184 14.74 13.47 -6.13
C ARG A 184 14.86 12.18 -5.31
N PRO A 185 15.00 12.24 -3.97
CA PRO A 185 15.03 11.05 -3.14
C PRO A 185 13.69 10.33 -3.19
N ARG A 186 13.72 9.00 -2.98
CA ARG A 186 12.50 8.18 -2.87
C ARG A 186 11.65 8.68 -1.71
N THR A 187 10.34 8.79 -1.92
CA THR A 187 9.38 9.18 -0.88
C THR A 187 9.27 8.08 0.18
N ARG A 188 9.47 8.41 1.46
CA ARG A 188 9.25 7.47 2.57
C ARG A 188 7.76 7.33 2.82
N TRP A 189 7.35 6.20 3.40
CA TRP A 189 5.96 6.02 3.81
C TRP A 189 5.49 7.10 4.79
N ARG A 190 6.34 7.50 5.74
CA ARG A 190 6.08 8.61 6.67
C ARG A 190 5.84 9.94 5.95
N ASP A 191 6.73 10.33 5.03
CA ASP A 191 6.57 11.58 4.25
C ASP A 191 5.27 11.54 3.42
N TYR A 192 4.97 10.38 2.83
CA TYR A 192 3.76 10.16 2.05
C TYR A 192 2.49 10.29 2.90
N ILE A 193 2.43 9.64 4.07
CA ILE A 193 1.23 9.63 4.90
C ILE A 193 0.99 11.00 5.56
N SER A 194 2.04 11.72 5.94
CA SER A 194 1.93 13.11 6.44
C SER A 194 1.36 14.04 5.36
N ARG A 195 1.86 13.95 4.12
CA ARG A 195 1.29 14.71 3.01
C ARG A 195 -0.16 14.33 2.73
N LEU A 196 -0.49 13.03 2.76
CA LEU A 196 -1.86 12.57 2.60
C LEU A 196 -2.77 13.08 3.72
N ALA A 197 -2.30 13.11 4.97
CA ALA A 197 -3.03 13.67 6.10
C ALA A 197 -3.32 15.16 5.91
N TRP A 198 -2.34 15.93 5.45
CA TRP A 198 -2.54 17.34 5.09
C TRP A 198 -3.60 17.50 3.98
N GLU A 199 -3.46 16.76 2.89
CA GLU A 199 -4.37 16.81 1.73
C GLU A 199 -5.82 16.43 2.09
N ARG A 200 -6.02 15.47 3.01
CA ARG A 200 -7.34 14.92 3.34
C ARG A 200 -7.98 15.54 4.58
N LEU A 201 -7.18 15.92 5.57
CA LEU A 201 -7.64 16.31 6.90
C LEU A 201 -7.19 17.72 7.30
N GLY A 202 -6.33 18.39 6.51
CA GLY A 202 -5.78 19.70 6.87
C GLY A 202 -4.84 19.68 8.06
N VAL A 203 -4.30 18.51 8.43
CA VAL A 203 -3.33 18.35 9.53
C VAL A 203 -1.94 18.69 8.98
N PRO A 204 -1.30 19.80 9.39
CA PRO A 204 -0.01 20.20 8.83
C PRO A 204 1.04 19.15 9.17
N PRO A 205 1.99 18.86 8.26
CA PRO A 205 3.18 18.11 8.63
C PRO A 205 3.95 18.95 9.66
N GLU A 206 4.24 18.40 10.84
CA GLU A 206 5.09 19.09 11.81
C GLU A 206 6.43 19.45 11.17
N GLU A 207 6.85 20.71 11.32
CA GLU A 207 8.16 21.15 10.86
C GLU A 207 9.25 20.44 11.68
N PRO A 208 10.36 20.03 11.04
CA PRO A 208 11.51 19.59 11.80
C PRO A 208 12.00 20.77 12.65
N ASP A 209 12.03 20.56 13.95
CA ASP A 209 12.52 21.44 14.99
C ASP A 209 13.80 22.12 14.48
N GLY A 210 13.75 23.44 14.27
CA GLY A 210 14.86 24.26 13.77
C GLY A 210 16.05 24.36 14.74
N SER A 211 16.20 23.43 15.68
CA SER A 211 17.37 23.35 16.55
C SER A 211 18.42 22.47 15.86
N GLY A 212 19.60 23.03 15.62
CA GLY A 212 20.72 22.42 14.91
C GLY A 212 21.39 21.22 15.61
N ARG A 213 20.62 20.33 16.24
CA ARG A 213 21.08 19.05 16.77
C ARG A 213 20.00 17.98 16.52
N GLY A 214 20.13 17.30 15.39
CA GLY A 214 19.97 15.83 15.24
C GLY A 214 18.81 15.06 15.86
N GLU A 215 17.79 15.67 16.45
CA GLU A 215 16.70 15.00 17.16
C GLU A 215 15.37 15.54 16.65
N GLY A 216 14.90 15.01 15.51
CA GLY A 216 13.57 15.27 14.98
C GLY A 216 12.77 13.98 14.93
N CYS A 217 12.14 13.62 16.05
CA CYS A 217 11.13 12.57 16.10
C CYS A 217 9.76 13.22 15.93
N LEU A 218 9.16 13.10 14.74
CA LEU A 218 7.79 13.54 14.47
C LEU A 218 6.81 12.85 15.45
N GLY A 219 6.20 13.63 16.33
CA GLY A 219 5.11 13.18 17.20
C GLY A 219 3.79 13.42 16.48
N ILE A 220 3.16 12.40 15.90
CA ILE A 220 1.78 12.58 15.43
C ILE A 220 0.90 12.75 16.69
N PRO A 221 0.15 13.86 16.84
CA PRO A 221 -0.69 14.07 18.01
C PRO A 221 -1.71 12.92 18.14
N PRO A 222 -1.93 12.37 19.35
CA PRO A 222 -2.89 11.30 19.57
C PRO A 222 -4.31 11.66 19.09
N GLU A 223 -4.65 12.94 19.03
CA GLU A 223 -5.95 13.46 18.61
C GLU A 223 -6.27 13.29 17.12
N ALA A 224 -5.26 13.16 16.25
CA ALA A 224 -5.47 12.85 14.84
C ALA A 224 -5.92 11.38 14.59
N ALA A 225 -5.94 10.55 15.64
CA ALA A 225 -6.28 9.14 15.59
C ALA A 225 -7.71 8.80 16.05
N ALA A 226 -8.59 9.79 16.20
CA ALA A 226 -10.02 9.57 16.47
C ALA A 226 -10.70 8.74 15.35
N PRO A 227 -11.74 7.93 15.66
CA PRO A 227 -12.32 7.00 14.69
C PRO A 227 -12.91 7.75 13.49
N MET A 228 -12.27 7.59 12.32
CA MET A 228 -12.72 8.10 11.02
C MET A 228 -14.03 7.43 10.60
N THR A 229 -15.14 7.81 11.21
CA THR A 229 -16.48 7.33 10.86
C THR A 229 -17.28 8.36 10.05
N ARG A 230 -16.75 9.57 9.85
CA ARG A 230 -17.40 10.61 9.04
C ARG A 230 -16.39 11.47 8.30
N ILE A 231 -15.98 11.03 7.11
CA ILE A 231 -15.46 11.96 6.11
C ILE A 231 -16.69 12.57 5.42
N ARG A 232 -17.05 13.81 5.77
CA ARG A 232 -17.91 14.65 4.93
C ARG A 232 -17.06 15.10 3.75
N ILE A 233 -17.29 14.50 2.58
CA ILE A 233 -16.75 15.04 1.32
C ILE A 233 -17.59 16.28 1.00
N SER A 234 -17.06 17.48 1.25
CA SER A 234 -17.66 18.70 0.69
C SER A 234 -17.36 18.70 -0.80
N GLY A 235 -18.36 18.39 -1.63
CA GLY A 235 -18.30 18.71 -3.05
C GLY A 235 -18.21 20.22 -3.21
N ARG A 236 -17.14 20.71 -3.83
CA ARG A 236 -17.16 22.07 -4.40
C ARG A 236 -18.09 22.02 -5.61
N LYS A 237 -19.08 22.91 -5.60
CA LYS A 237 -19.99 23.22 -6.70
C LYS A 237 -19.22 23.67 -7.95
#